data_AF-A0A2V9XSM3-F1
#
_entry.id   AF-A0A2V9XSM3-F1
#
_cell.length_a   1.000
_cell.length_b   1.000
_cell.length_c   1.000
_cell.angle_alpha   90.00
_cell.angle_beta   90.00
_cell.angle_gamma   90.00
#
_symmetry.space_group_name_H-M   'P 1'
#
loop_
_entity.id
_entity.type
_entity.pdbx_description
1 polymer ?
#
loop_
_entity_poly.entity_id
_entity_poly.type
_entity_poly.pdbx_seq_one_letter_code
_entity_poly.pdbx_strand_id
1 'polypeptide(L)' 'MLPVGPPVTVMQVDISHYLSEAQLSGKEVALYGGAITYQDIFGKKHETEAVYSYQVSSSSLINQPRYNRYT' A
#
# COMPACT_ATOMS: atom_id res chain seq x y z
N MET A 1 -16.97 19.71 14.41
CA MET A 1 -16.09 18.90 13.54
C MET A 1 -15.87 19.68 12.26
N LEU A 2 -14.62 19.81 11.80
CA LEU A 2 -14.33 20.44 10.52
C LEU A 2 -14.76 19.49 9.38
N PRO A 3 -15.26 20.01 8.25
CA PRO A 3 -15.64 19.19 7.11
C PRO A 3 -14.41 18.46 6.54
N VAL A 4 -14.61 17.21 6.11
CA VAL A 4 -13.58 16.43 5.41
C VAL A 4 -13.32 17.10 4.06
N GLY A 5 -12.09 17.56 3.84
CA GLY A 5 -11.67 18.16 2.57
C GLY A 5 -11.66 17.13 1.43
N PRO A 6 -11.58 17.59 0.18
CA PRO A 6 -11.45 16.69 -0.96
C PRO A 6 -10.19 15.82 -0.82
N PRO A 7 -10.20 14.56 -1.31
CA PRO A 7 -9.02 13.71 -1.30
C PRO A 7 -7.92 14.37 -2.15
N VAL A 8 -6.72 14.46 -1.59
CA VAL A 8 -5.54 14.98 -2.29
C VAL A 8 -4.52 13.85 -2.39
N THR A 9 -4.03 13.59 -3.59
CA THR A 9 -2.90 12.67 -3.79
C THR A 9 -1.64 13.36 -3.28
N VAL A 10 -1.16 12.93 -2.12
CA VAL A 10 0.04 13.51 -1.49
C VAL A 10 1.32 12.92 -2.08
N MET A 11 1.28 11.68 -2.57
CA MET A 11 2.46 10.97 -3.10
C MET A 11 2.05 9.89 -4.11
N GLN A 12 2.80 9.79 -5.20
CA GLN A 12 2.72 8.68 -6.16
C GLN A 12 3.96 7.80 -6.00
N VAL A 13 3.76 6.49 -5.86
CA VAL A 13 4.85 5.50 -5.78
C VAL A 13 4.71 4.60 -7.00
N ASP A 14 5.76 4.55 -7.82
CA ASP A 14 5.88 3.56 -8.88
C ASP A 14 6.67 2.36 -8.36
N ILE A 15 6.17 1.17 -8.63
CA ILE A 15 6.77 -0.09 -8.18
C ILE A 15 7.12 -0.88 -9.44
N SER A 16 8.35 -0.71 -9.90
CA SER A 16 8.91 -1.45 -11.02
C SER A 16 9.66 -2.69 -10.48
N HIS A 17 8.97 -3.82 -10.40
CA HIS A 17 9.57 -5.09 -10.02
C HIS A 17 9.23 -6.19 -11.03
N TYR A 18 10.22 -7.01 -11.36
CA TYR A 18 10.00 -8.19 -12.19
C TYR A 18 9.63 -9.37 -11.29
N LEU A 19 8.52 -10.02 -11.61
CA LEU A 19 8.07 -11.21 -10.88
C LEU A 19 9.03 -12.38 -11.13
N SER A 20 9.30 -13.19 -10.10
CA SER A 20 9.97 -14.47 -10.25
C SER A 20 9.09 -15.48 -11.00
N GLU A 21 9.67 -16.57 -11.52
CA GLU A 21 8.88 -17.65 -12.14
C GLU A 21 7.86 -18.27 -11.18
N ALA A 22 8.19 -18.37 -9.88
CA ALA A 22 7.28 -18.86 -8.86
C ALA A 22 6.09 -17.92 -8.64
N GLN A 23 6.31 -16.60 -8.70
CA GLN A 23 5.25 -15.60 -8.59
C GLN A 23 4.40 -15.54 -9.86
N LEU A 24 5.02 -15.60 -11.04
CA LEU A 24 4.31 -15.65 -12.33
C LEU A 24 3.40 -16.88 -12.45
N SER A 25 3.85 -18.03 -11.93
CA SER A 25 3.06 -19.26 -11.91
C SER A 25 1.97 -19.29 -10.83
N GLY A 26 1.87 -18.24 -10.00
CA GLY A 26 0.90 -18.16 -8.90
C GLY A 26 1.20 -19.09 -7.72
N LYS A 27 2.38 -19.72 -7.68
CA LYS A 27 2.84 -20.54 -6.55
C LYS A 27 3.22 -19.69 -5.34
N GLU A 28 3.66 -18.45 -5.59
CA GLU A 28 4.00 -17.46 -4.58
C GLU A 28 3.26 -16.14 -4.82
N VAL A 29 3.05 -15.38 -3.75
CA VAL A 29 2.45 -14.05 -3.81
C VAL A 29 3.56 -13.00 -3.73
N ALA A 30 3.60 -12.09 -4.71
CA ALA A 30 4.46 -10.91 -4.65
C ALA A 30 3.80 -9.86 -3.75
N LEU A 31 4.46 -9.51 -2.64
CA LEU A 31 4.03 -8.50 -1.69
C LEU A 31 4.90 -7.25 -1.81
N TYR A 32 4.25 -6.10 -1.85
CA TYR A 32 4.87 -4.79 -1.94
C TYR A 32 4.40 -3.96 -0.76
N GLY A 33 5.31 -3.66 0.17
CA GLY A 33 5.03 -2.86 1.35
C GLY A 33 5.84 -1.58 1.34
N GLY A 34 5.23 -0.48 1.78
CA GLY A 34 5.91 0.79 2.02
C GLY A 34 5.42 1.44 3.31
N ALA A 35 6.35 1.83 4.17
CA ALA A 35 6.05 2.69 5.31
C ALA A 35 5.98 4.15 4.86
N ILE A 36 4.92 4.84 5.25
CA ILE A 36 4.66 6.25 4.93
C ILE A 36 4.67 7.01 6.24
N THR A 37 5.67 7.88 6.40
CA THR A 37 5.75 8.82 7.51
C THR A 37 5.33 10.20 7.02
N TYR A 38 4.36 10.81 7.70
CA TYR A 38 3.86 12.15 7.34
C TYR A 38 3.63 13.01 8.57
N GLN A 39 3.57 14.33 8.37
CA GLN A 39 3.23 15.29 9.41
C GLN A 39 1.85 15.87 9.10
N ASP A 40 0.94 15.87 10.08
CA ASP A 40 -0.39 16.44 9.89
C ASP A 40 -0.41 17.98 10.00
N ILE A 41 -1.59 18.58 9.78
CA ILE A 41 -1.79 20.03 9.86
C ILE A 41 -1.52 20.62 11.26
N PHE A 42 -1.47 19.80 12.30
CA PHE A 42 -1.14 20.20 13.67
C PHE A 42 0.35 20.01 13.99
N GLY A 43 1.15 19.63 13.00
CA GLY A 43 2.57 19.39 13.16
C GLY A 43 2.90 18.04 13.82
N LYS A 44 1.92 17.15 14.01
CA LYS A 44 2.16 15.83 14.62
C LYS A 44 2.65 14.84 13.58
N LYS A 45 3.71 14.09 13.91
CA LYS A 45 4.22 13.00 13.08
C LYS A 45 3.34 11.76 13.20
N HIS A 46 3.08 11.12 12.08
CA HIS A 46 2.33 9.88 11.94
C HIS A 46 3.09 8.90 11.06
N GLU A 47 2.87 7.62 11.29
CA GLU A 47 3.38 6.53 10.46
C GLU A 47 2.21 5.65 10.07
N THR A 48 2.14 5.29 8.79
CA THR A 48 1.21 4.31 8.26
C THR A 48 1.95 3.39 7.30
N GLU A 49 1.34 2.28 6.90
CA GLU A 49 1.91 1.38 5.91
C GLU A 49 0.86 1.12 4.84
N ALA A 50 1.33 1.05 3.59
CA ALA A 50 0.54 0.54 2.48
C ALA A 50 1.15 -0.79 2.04
N VAL A 51 0.36 -1.85 2.06
CA VAL A 51 0.77 -3.18 1.59
C VAL A 51 -0.12 -3.56 0.42
N TYR A 52 0.47 -4.04 -0.66
CA TYR A 52 -0.20 -4.51 -1.85
C TYR A 52 0.29 -5.89 -2.21
N SER A 53 -0.60 -6.72 -2.75
CA SER A 53 -0.23 -7.97 -3.42
C SER A 53 -0.48 -7.84 -4.92
N TYR A 54 0.40 -8.35 -5.77
CA TYR A 54 0.10 -8.42 -7.21
C TYR A 54 -0.60 -9.74 -7.55
N GLN A 55 -1.78 -9.62 -8.15
CA GLN A 55 -2.57 -10.75 -8.62
C GLN A 55 -2.34 -10.95 -10.13
N VAL A 56 -1.66 -12.04 -10.49
CA VAL A 56 -1.29 -12.34 -11.88
C VAL A 56 -2.51 -12.53 -12.78
N SER A 57 -3.54 -13.26 -12.31
CA SER A 57 -4.73 -13.59 -13.10
C SER A 57 -5.50 -12.37 -13.60
N SER A 58 -5.47 -11.28 -12.84
CA SER A 58 -6.15 -10.01 -13.16
C SER A 58 -5.16 -8.90 -13.51
N SER A 59 -3.86 -9.18 -13.51
CA SER A 59 -2.78 -8.21 -13.73
C SER A 59 -2.93 -6.93 -12.91
N SER A 60 -3.32 -7.06 -11.64
CA SER A 60 -3.71 -5.93 -10.78
C SER A 60 -3.05 -5.96 -9.41
N LEU A 61 -2.77 -4.79 -8.84
CA LEU A 61 -2.41 -4.63 -7.43
C LEU A 61 -3.68 -4.65 -6.58
N ILE A 62 -3.70 -5.50 -5.57
CA ILE A 62 -4.76 -5.60 -4.57
C ILE A 62 -4.22 -5.00 -3.26
N ASN A 63 -4.90 -3.97 -2.75
CA ASN A 63 -4.58 -3.40 -1.45
C ASN A 63 -4.84 -4.44 -0.35
N GLN A 64 -3.88 -4.63 0.53
CA GLN A 64 -3.95 -5.49 1.70
C GLN A 64 -3.99 -4.60 2.95
N PRO A 65 -5.15 -3.99 3.27
CA PRO A 65 -5.28 -3.13 4.43
C PRO A 65 -5.00 -3.91 5.72
N ARG A 66 -4.34 -3.23 6.67
CA ARG A 66 -3.90 -3.75 7.99
C ARG A 66 -5.06 -4.12 8.95
N TYR A 67 -6.20 -4.62 8.48
CA TYR A 67 -7.39 -4.80 9.32
C TYR A 67 -7.25 -5.81 10.49
N ASN A 68 -6.11 -6.49 10.69
CA ASN A 68 -5.91 -7.40 11.82
C ASN A 68 -4.51 -7.32 12.46
N ARG A 69 -4.24 -6.25 13.20
CA ARG A 69 -3.38 -6.31 14.40
C ARG A 69 -4.06 -5.57 15.55
N TYR A 70 -5.12 -6.17 16.10
CA TYR A 70 -5.45 -5.95 17.51
C TYR A 70 -4.45 -6.78 18.31
N THR A 71 -3.61 -6.12 19.11
CA THR A 71 -3.05 -6.71 20.32
C THR A 71 -4.03 -6.52 21.46
#